data_AF-A0A9X3Z1C4-F1
#
_entry.id   AF-A0A9X3Z1C4-F1
#
_cell.length_a   1.000
_cell.length_b   1.000
_cell.length_c   1.000
_cell.angle_alpha   90.00
_cell.angle_beta   90.00
_cell.angle_gamma   90.00
#
_symmetry.space_group_name_H-M   'P 1'
#
loop_
_entity.id
_entity.type
_entity.pdbx_description
1 polymer ?
#
loop_
_entity_poly.entity_id
_entity_poly.type
_entity_poly.pdbx_seq_one_letter_code
_entity_poly.pdbx_strand_id
1 'polypeptide(L)' 'WFPTLLHARTEIERWRREYNEDRPKKAIGGMTPAAYAQHLANTDIITPGL' A
#
# COMPACT_ATOMS: atom_id res chain seq x y z
N TRP A 1 3.10 11.10 20.73
CA TRP A 1 3.88 10.32 21.71
C TRP A 1 3.16 8.98 21.90
N PHE A 2 3.88 7.86 21.89
CA PHE A 2 3.29 6.53 22.11
C PHE A 2 3.65 6.06 23.54
N PRO A 3 2.69 5.63 24.36
CA PRO A 3 2.93 5.28 25.76
C PRO A 3 3.62 3.92 25.93
N THR A 4 3.57 3.03 24.93
CA THR A 4 4.27 1.74 24.92
C THR A 4 4.73 1.36 23.52
N LEU A 5 5.70 0.46 23.42
CA LEU A 5 6.13 -0.12 22.14
C LEU A 5 4.99 -0.88 21.44
N LEU A 6 4.11 -1.53 22.20
CA LEU A 6 2.95 -2.22 21.64
C LEU A 6 2.00 -1.22 20.97
N HIS A 7 1.67 -0.12 21.66
CA HIS A 7 0.81 0.92 21.11
C HIS A 7 1.41 1.56 19.86
N ALA A 8 2.72 1.84 19.86
CA ALA A 8 3.41 2.34 18.68
C ALA A 8 3.28 1.38 17.50
N ARG A 9 3.47 0.07 17.73
CA ARG A 9 3.39 -0.96 16.69
C ARG A 9 1.98 -1.09 16.13
N THR A 10 0.96 -1.03 16.99
CA THR A 10 -0.46 -1.08 16.59
C THR A 10 -0.84 0.14 15.75
N GLU A 11 -0.50 1.36 16.18
CA GLU A 11 -0.82 2.58 15.45
C GLU A 11 -0.10 2.64 14.09
N ILE A 12 1.17 2.24 14.05
CA ILE A 12 1.94 2.18 12.79
C ILE A 12 1.33 1.18 11.82
N GLU A 13 0.97 -0.04 12.27
CA GLU A 13 0.32 -1.02 11.40
C GLU A 13 -1.04 -0.55 10.90
N ARG A 14 -1.80 0.13 11.77
CA ARG A 14 -3.07 0.75 11.37
C ARG A 14 -2.84 1.79 10.27
N TRP A 15 -1.90 2.71 10.44
CA TRP A 15 -1.58 3.72 9.43
C TRP A 15 -1.07 3.11 8.13
N ARG A 16 -0.28 2.04 8.22
CA ARG A 16 0.22 1.30 7.06
C ARG A 16 -0.95 0.73 6.24
N ARG A 17 -1.95 0.12 6.89
CA ARG A 17 -3.16 -0.37 6.22
C ARG A 17 -3.96 0.76 5.60
N GLU A 18 -4.31 1.78 6.38
CA GLU A 18 -5.10 2.92 5.87
C GLU A 18 -4.42 3.60 4.65
N TYR A 19 -3.09 3.74 4.67
CA TYR A 19 -2.37 4.35 3.57
C TYR A 19 -2.34 3.47 2.32
N ASN A 20 -2.10 2.16 2.49
CA ASN A 20 -1.89 1.21 1.40
C ASN A 20 -3.20 0.70 0.80
N GLU A 21 -4.23 0.55 1.60
CA GLU A 21 -5.47 -0.15 1.23
C GLU A 21 -6.62 0.83 1.01
N ASP A 22 -6.76 1.89 1.82
CA ASP A 22 -7.97 2.71 1.81
C ASP A 22 -7.82 4.03 1.05
N ARG A 23 -6.60 4.56 0.95
CA ARG A 23 -6.36 5.91 0.41
C ARG A 23 -5.91 5.87 -1.05
N PRO A 24 -6.81 6.13 -2.02
CA PRO A 24 -6.43 6.26 -3.42
C PRO A 24 -5.48 7.44 -3.64
N LYS A 25 -4.51 7.28 -4.55
CA LYS A 25 -3.47 8.26 -4.84
C LYS A 25 -3.57 8.72 -6.29
N LYS A 26 -3.73 10.02 -6.51
CA LYS A 26 -3.86 10.61 -7.85
C LYS A 26 -2.65 10.32 -8.76
N ALA A 27 -1.46 10.19 -8.18
CA ALA A 27 -0.23 9.90 -8.93
C ALA A 27 -0.21 8.51 -9.59
N ILE A 28 -0.96 7.54 -9.06
CA ILE A 28 -1.08 6.17 -9.59
C ILE A 28 -2.48 5.93 -10.15
N GLY A 29 -2.99 6.91 -10.90
CA GLY A 29 -4.28 6.80 -11.58
C GLY A 29 -5.50 6.75 -10.64
N GLY A 30 -5.35 7.21 -9.39
CA GLY A 30 -6.42 7.12 -8.40
C GLY A 30 -6.56 5.74 -7.76
N MET A 31 -5.61 4.84 -7.97
CA MET A 31 -5.57 3.53 -7.29
C MET A 31 -5.01 3.66 -5.87
N THR A 32 -5.32 2.68 -5.04
CA THR A 32 -4.63 2.49 -3.75
C THR A 32 -3.26 1.87 -4.01
N PRO A 33 -2.25 2.11 -3.16
CA PRO A 33 -0.93 1.51 -3.35
C PRO A 33 -0.97 -0.03 -3.48
N ALA A 34 -1.84 -0.71 -2.75
CA ALA A 34 -2.04 -2.16 -2.86
C ALA A 34 -2.62 -2.57 -4.23
N ALA A 35 -3.64 -1.85 -4.71
CA ALA A 35 -4.22 -2.12 -6.03
C ALA A 35 -3.21 -1.87 -7.16
N TYR A 36 -2.39 -0.83 -7.03
CA TYR A 36 -1.33 -0.55 -8.00
C TYR A 36 -0.23 -1.62 -8.00
N ALA A 37 0.18 -2.13 -6.83
CA ALA A 37 1.13 -3.25 -6.75
C ALA A 37 0.58 -4.52 -7.41
N GLN A 38 -0.71 -4.82 -7.22
CA GLN A 38 -1.37 -5.94 -7.91
C GLN A 38 -1.44 -5.72 -9.43
N HIS A 39 -1.75 -4.50 -9.86
CA HIS A 39 -1.74 -4.14 -11.28
C HIS A 39 -0.35 -4.34 -11.90
N LEU A 40 0.71 -3.91 -11.22
CA LEU A 40 2.09 -4.13 -11.66
C LEU A 40 2.43 -5.62 -11.76
N ALA A 41 2.14 -6.40 -10.71
CA ALA A 41 2.40 -7.84 -10.74
C ALA A 41 1.69 -8.54 -11.91
N ASN A 42 0.44 -8.16 -12.22
CA ASN A 42 -0.30 -8.71 -13.36
C ASN A 42 0.24 -8.21 -14.71
N THR A 43 0.75 -6.97 -14.77
CA THR A 43 1.35 -6.40 -15.98
C THR A 43 2.70 -7.04 -16.28
N ASP A 44 3.53 -7.26 -15.25
CA ASP A 44 4.82 -7.95 -15.36
C ASP A 44 4.65 -9.40 -15.82
N ILE A 45 3.56 -10.07 -15.43
CA ILE A 45 3.22 -11.41 -15.92
C ILE A 45 2.85 -11.39 -17.42
N ILE A 46 2.22 -10.32 -17.92
CA ILE A 46 1.82 -10.17 -19.33
C ILE A 46 3.00 -9.66 -20.19
N THR A 47 4.06 -9.14 -19.58
CA THR A 47 5.26 -8.66 -20.28
C THR A 47 6.47 -9.57 -20.00
N PRO A 48 6.49 -10.84 -20.45
CA PRO A 48 7.71 -11.63 -20.39
C PRO A 48 8.68 -11.10 -21.47
N GLY A 49 9.63 -10.28 -21.06
CA GLY A 49 10.77 -9.89 -21.88
C GLY A 49 10.61 -8.53 -22.55
N LEU A 50 11.23 -7.53 -21.91
CA LEU A 50 12.03 -6.54 -22.62
C LEU A 50 13.50 -6.88 -22.36
#